data_AF-A0A5K7ZCN6-F1
#
_entry.id   AF-A0A5K7ZCN6-F1
#
_cell.length_a   1.000
_cell.length_b   1.000
_cell.length_c   1.000
_cell.angle_alpha   90.00
_cell.angle_beta   90.00
_cell.angle_gamma   90.00
#
_symmetry.space_group_name_H-M   'P 1'
#
loop_
_entity.id
_entity.type
_entity.pdbx_description
1 polymer ?
#
loop_
_entity_poly.entity_id
_entity_poly.type
_entity_poly.pdbx_seq_one_letter_code
_entity_poly.pdbx_strand_id
1 'polypeptide(L)'
;MTETKKGDNGAPARGRDFFIEMAKHPRSRVIMANTSDTYMMADITRQGDIIISRLRDELMRSINIEDFTGYMDEYYKIIFSLEDHLKFIGSKVGIDYRQSRTYKSIKKNQNQASLDSPPQTAS
;
A
#
# COMPACT_ATOMS: atom_id res chain seq x y z
N MET A 1 -27.43 -14.78 -49.64
CA MET A 1 -27.67 -14.49 -48.21
C MET A 1 -26.38 -14.74 -47.47
N THR A 2 -25.68 -13.68 -47.10
CA THR A 2 -24.44 -13.73 -46.32
C THR A 2 -24.80 -13.54 -44.85
N GLU A 3 -24.77 -14.62 -44.07
CA GLU A 3 -24.87 -14.53 -42.62
C GLU A 3 -23.52 -14.11 -42.04
N THR A 4 -23.45 -12.86 -41.58
CA THR A 4 -22.39 -12.33 -40.75
C THR A 4 -22.30 -13.11 -39.43
N LYS A 5 -21.20 -13.84 -39.23
CA LYS A 5 -20.81 -14.39 -37.93
C LYS A 5 -20.64 -13.23 -36.94
N LYS A 6 -21.52 -13.20 -35.93
CA LYS A 6 -21.51 -12.27 -34.81
C LYS A 6 -20.17 -12.42 -34.08
N GLY A 7 -19.47 -11.29 -33.92
CA GLY A 7 -18.14 -11.23 -33.33
C GLY A 7 -18.11 -11.89 -31.95
N ASP A 8 -17.29 -12.92 -31.84
CA ASP A 8 -16.83 -13.46 -30.57
C ASP A 8 -15.78 -12.49 -30.04
N ASN A 9 -16.24 -11.46 -29.32
CA ASN A 9 -15.36 -10.55 -28.60
C ASN A 9 -14.68 -11.36 -27.49
N GLY A 10 -13.43 -11.76 -27.74
CA GLY A 10 -12.56 -12.52 -26.85
C GLY A 10 -12.30 -11.84 -25.51
N ALA A 11 -13.31 -11.82 -24.65
CA ALA A 11 -13.14 -11.59 -23.23
C ALA A 11 -12.58 -12.89 -22.63
N PRO A 12 -11.38 -12.90 -22.03
CA PRO A 12 -10.87 -14.11 -21.40
C PRO A 12 -11.87 -14.54 -20.32
N ALA A 13 -12.18 -15.83 -20.28
CA ALA A 13 -13.03 -16.43 -19.26
C ALA A 13 -12.50 -16.02 -17.88
N ARG A 14 -13.25 -15.16 -17.16
CA ARG A 14 -12.91 -14.68 -15.82
C ARG A 14 -13.17 -15.76 -14.77
N GLY A 15 -12.57 -16.94 -14.97
CA GLY A 15 -12.67 -18.10 -14.10
C GLY A 15 -11.46 -18.23 -13.17
N ARG A 16 -11.47 -19.25 -12.32
CA ARG A 16 -10.37 -19.57 -11.39
C ARG A 16 -9.01 -19.63 -12.08
N ASP A 17 -8.95 -20.20 -13.28
CA ASP A 17 -7.70 -20.39 -14.03
C ASP A 17 -7.09 -19.07 -14.50
N PHE A 18 -7.90 -18.07 -14.82
CA PHE A 18 -7.45 -16.72 -15.16
C PHE A 18 -6.76 -16.06 -13.96
N PHE A 19 -7.31 -16.18 -12.76
CA PHE A 19 -6.67 -15.63 -11.55
C PHE A 19 -5.38 -16.37 -11.19
N ILE A 20 -5.32 -17.69 -11.41
CA ILE A 20 -4.10 -18.49 -11.25
C ILE A 20 -3.03 -18.03 -12.24
N GLU A 21 -3.40 -17.78 -13.50
CA GLU A 21 -2.48 -17.29 -14.53
C GLU A 21 -1.97 -15.88 -14.21
N MET A 22 -2.86 -14.97 -13.81
CA MET A 22 -2.50 -13.63 -13.35
C MET A 22 -1.57 -13.67 -12.13
N ALA A 23 -1.79 -14.60 -11.21
CA ALA A 23 -0.93 -14.79 -10.03
C ALA A 23 0.50 -15.22 -10.37
N LYS A 24 0.72 -15.87 -11.53
CA LYS A 24 2.06 -16.27 -11.99
C LYS A 24 2.90 -15.09 -12.46
N HIS A 25 2.30 -13.93 -12.72
CA HIS A 25 3.05 -12.76 -13.17
C HIS A 25 3.98 -12.24 -12.05
N PRO A 26 5.26 -11.91 -12.31
CA PRO A 26 6.26 -11.60 -11.25
C PRO A 26 5.89 -10.45 -10.31
N ARG A 27 5.06 -9.51 -10.81
CA ARG A 27 4.58 -8.35 -10.06
C ARG A 27 3.23 -8.58 -9.38
N SER A 28 2.54 -9.67 -9.69
CA SER A 28 1.29 -9.99 -9.03
C SER A 28 1.53 -10.39 -7.58
N ARG A 29 0.57 -10.04 -6.73
CA ARG A 29 0.51 -10.44 -5.33
C ARG A 29 -0.86 -11.05 -5.09
N VAL A 30 -0.87 -12.24 -4.51
CA VAL A 30 -2.11 -12.92 -4.11
C VAL A 30 -2.32 -12.68 -2.62
N ILE A 31 -3.48 -12.15 -2.27
CA ILE A 31 -3.88 -11.92 -0.88
C ILE A 31 -5.09 -12.80 -0.61
N MET A 32 -5.02 -13.59 0.46
CA MET A 32 -6.16 -14.37 0.94
C MET A 32 -7.04 -13.47 1.80
N ALA A 33 -8.27 -13.21 1.34
CA ALA A 33 -9.25 -12.43 2.09
C ALA A 33 -10.14 -13.36 2.92
N ASN A 34 -9.89 -13.41 4.23
CA ASN A 34 -10.66 -14.24 5.15
C ASN A 34 -11.90 -13.52 5.72
N THR A 35 -11.95 -12.19 5.59
CA THR A 35 -13.04 -11.33 6.09
C THR A 35 -13.39 -10.26 5.07
N SER A 36 -14.60 -9.70 5.18
CA SER A 36 -15.04 -8.55 4.38
C SER A 36 -14.06 -7.38 4.45
N ASP A 37 -13.49 -7.14 5.63
CA ASP A 37 -12.56 -6.03 5.89
C ASP A 37 -11.28 -6.15 5.07
N THR A 38 -10.89 -7.39 4.70
CA THR A 38 -9.72 -7.61 3.86
C THR A 38 -9.95 -7.09 2.43
N TYR A 39 -11.19 -7.16 1.91
CA TYR A 39 -11.52 -6.58 0.61
C TYR A 39 -11.42 -5.06 0.64
N MET A 40 -11.92 -4.42 1.70
CA MET A 40 -11.77 -2.98 1.89
C MET A 40 -10.28 -2.57 1.88
N MET A 41 -9.42 -3.30 2.60
CA MET A 41 -7.98 -3.05 2.61
C MET A 41 -7.34 -3.24 1.22
N ALA A 42 -7.78 -4.23 0.45
CA ALA A 42 -7.30 -4.44 -0.91
C ALA A 42 -7.69 -3.28 -1.84
N ASP A 43 -8.92 -2.77 -1.73
CA ASP A 43 -9.39 -1.61 -2.51
C ASP A 43 -8.65 -0.33 -2.15
N ILE A 44 -8.44 -0.08 -0.85
CA ILE A 44 -7.64 1.06 -0.36
C ILE A 44 -6.21 0.96 -0.92
N THR A 45 -5.60 -0.22 -0.86
CA THR A 45 -4.24 -0.44 -1.38
C THR A 45 -4.18 -0.16 -2.88
N ARG A 46 -5.17 -0.64 -3.65
CA ARG A 46 -5.24 -0.42 -5.10
C ARG A 46 -5.38 1.07 -5.44
N GLN A 47 -6.28 1.78 -4.77
CA GLN A 47 -6.49 3.21 -5.01
C GLN A 47 -5.28 4.03 -4.55
N GLY A 48 -4.69 3.67 -3.41
CA GLY A 48 -3.47 4.28 -2.90
C GLY A 48 -2.31 4.18 -3.88
N ASP A 49 -2.08 3.01 -4.48
CA ASP A 49 -1.00 2.82 -5.47
C ASP A 49 -1.15 3.74 -6.69
N ILE A 50 -2.38 3.88 -7.21
CA ILE A 50 -2.70 4.77 -8.33
C ILE A 50 -2.45 6.23 -7.96
N ILE A 51 -2.96 6.68 -6.81
CA ILE A 51 -2.85 8.06 -6.36
C ILE A 51 -1.40 8.44 -6.06
N ILE A 52 -0.66 7.59 -5.33
CA ILE A 52 0.75 7.85 -5.00
C ILE A 52 1.63 7.84 -6.25
N SER A 53 1.36 6.93 -7.20
CA SER A 53 2.05 6.94 -8.50
C SER A 53 1.80 8.24 -9.24
N ARG A 54 0.55 8.71 -9.30
CA ARG A 54 0.20 9.97 -9.94
C ARG A 54 0.83 11.18 -9.24
N LEU A 55 0.86 11.18 -7.91
CA LEU A 55 1.50 12.22 -7.11
C LEU A 55 3.00 12.32 -7.44
N ARG A 56 3.70 11.18 -7.60
CA ARG A 56 5.10 11.15 -8.04
C ARG A 56 5.29 11.69 -9.46
N ASP A 57 4.38 11.38 -10.37
CA ASP A 57 4.45 11.93 -11.72
C ASP A 57 4.25 13.45 -11.74
N GLU A 58 3.37 13.96 -10.87
CA GLU A 58 3.08 15.39 -10.75
C GLU A 58 4.18 16.18 -10.03
N LEU A 59 5.01 15.54 -9.20
CA LEU A 59 6.21 16.17 -8.64
C LEU A 59 7.16 16.68 -9.74
N MET A 60 7.22 15.99 -10.88
CA MET A 60 8.04 16.40 -12.02
C MET A 60 7.37 17.46 -12.92
N ARG A 61 6.13 17.88 -12.60
CA ARG A 61 5.30 18.71 -13.49
C ARG A 61 4.71 19.94 -12.80
N SER A 62 4.00 19.76 -11.70
CA SER A 62 3.08 20.77 -11.16
C SER A 62 3.10 20.91 -9.63
N ILE A 63 3.58 19.91 -8.89
CA ILE A 63 3.65 19.92 -7.44
C ILE A 63 5.09 20.23 -7.01
N ASN A 64 5.27 21.15 -6.06
CA ASN A 64 6.59 21.44 -5.51
C ASN A 64 7.05 20.35 -4.53
N ILE A 65 8.35 20.34 -4.23
CA ILE A 65 8.95 19.30 -3.37
C ILE A 65 8.37 19.35 -1.95
N GLU A 66 8.12 20.55 -1.40
CA GLU A 66 7.64 20.73 -0.03
C GLU A 66 6.25 20.12 0.18
N ASP A 67 5.30 20.44 -0.71
CA ASP A 67 3.95 19.87 -0.69
C ASP A 67 3.99 18.35 -0.89
N PHE A 68 4.80 17.87 -1.84
CA PHE A 68 4.97 16.43 -2.05
C PHE A 68 5.48 15.73 -0.78
N THR A 69 6.50 16.28 -0.13
CA THR A 69 7.03 15.73 1.12
C THR A 69 5.97 15.73 2.22
N GLY A 70 5.21 16.81 2.37
CA GLY A 70 4.11 16.89 3.34
C GLY A 70 3.04 15.83 3.14
N TYR A 71 2.61 15.62 1.88
CA TYR A 71 1.64 14.56 1.56
C TYR A 71 2.20 13.16 1.85
N MET A 72 3.46 12.90 1.49
CA MET A 72 4.09 11.60 1.72
C MET A 72 4.31 11.32 3.21
N ASP A 73 4.68 12.33 4.00
CA ASP A 73 4.90 12.19 5.44
C ASP A 73 3.60 11.85 6.17
N GLU A 74 2.49 12.55 5.88
CA GLU A 74 1.19 12.22 6.45
C GLU A 74 0.70 10.84 5.98
N TYR A 75 0.92 10.48 4.71
CA TYR A 75 0.62 9.13 4.20
C TYR A 75 1.35 8.04 4.98
N TYR A 76 2.66 8.17 5.20
CA TYR A 76 3.43 7.19 5.97
C TYR A 76 3.01 7.15 7.44
N LYS A 77 2.75 8.30 8.06
CA LYS A 77 2.26 8.40 9.44
C LYS A 77 0.95 7.63 9.64
N ILE A 78 0.01 7.74 8.71
CA ILE A 78 -1.26 6.99 8.75
C ILE A 78 -1.01 5.48 8.64
N ILE A 79 -0.20 5.04 7.67
CA ILE A 79 0.10 3.62 7.48
C ILE A 79 0.79 3.03 8.70
N PHE A 80 1.75 3.74 9.28
CA PHE A 80 2.46 3.28 10.47
C PHE A 80 1.56 3.23 11.70
N SER A 81 0.65 4.20 11.85
CA SER A 81 -0.37 4.17 12.91
C SER A 81 -1.29 2.96 12.76
N LEU A 82 -1.65 2.58 11.52
CA LEU A 82 -2.42 1.37 11.26
C LEU A 82 -1.63 0.10 11.62
N GLU A 83 -0.35 0.00 11.25
CA GLU A 83 0.50 -1.14 11.64
C GLU A 83 0.62 -1.28 13.16
N ASP A 84 0.76 -0.16 13.88
CA ASP A 84 0.82 -0.17 15.35
C ASP A 84 -0.51 -0.58 15.97
N HIS A 85 -1.63 -0.15 15.40
CA HIS A 85 -2.96 -0.57 15.84
C HIS A 85 -3.20 -2.07 15.61
N LEU A 86 -2.82 -2.60 14.44
CA LEU A 86 -2.91 -4.04 14.14
C LEU A 86 -2.00 -4.86 15.06
N LYS A 87 -0.80 -4.37 15.37
CA LYS A 87 0.09 -5.01 16.36
C LYS A 87 -0.52 -5.04 17.75
N PHE A 88 -1.13 -3.94 18.17
CA PHE A 88 -1.83 -3.87 19.46
C PHE A 88 -2.99 -4.88 19.51
N ILE A 89 -3.87 -4.90 18.50
CA ILE A 89 -4.96 -5.88 18.43
C ILE A 89 -4.41 -7.31 18.43
N GLY A 90 -3.39 -7.58 17.59
CA GLY A 90 -2.70 -8.87 17.52
C GLY A 90 -2.23 -9.36 18.89
N SER A 91 -1.61 -8.48 19.67
CA SER A 91 -1.17 -8.79 21.05
C SER A 91 -2.31 -9.19 21.99
N LYS A 92 -3.53 -8.68 21.78
CA LYS A 92 -4.71 -9.02 22.58
C LYS A 92 -5.33 -10.35 22.18
N VAL A 93 -5.20 -10.74 20.91
CA VAL A 93 -5.77 -11.99 20.37
C VAL A 93 -4.72 -13.10 20.21
N GLY A 94 -3.49 -12.90 20.70
CA GLY A 94 -2.42 -13.90 20.66
C GLY A 94 -1.79 -14.11 19.28
N ILE A 95 -1.89 -13.13 18.38
CA ILE A 95 -1.26 -13.16 17.06
C ILE A 95 -0.06 -12.20 17.06
N ASP A 96 1.14 -12.74 16.77
CA ASP A 96 2.33 -11.91 16.56
C ASP A 96 2.25 -11.21 15.20
N TYR A 97 2.09 -9.89 15.23
CA TYR A 97 2.02 -9.08 14.02
C TYR A 97 3.41 -8.76 13.48
N ARG A 98 3.66 -9.20 12.24
CA ARG A 98 4.92 -8.92 11.54
C ARG A 98 4.87 -7.55 10.85
N GLN A 99 5.47 -6.55 11.51
CA GLN A 99 5.64 -5.20 10.93
C GLN A 99 6.42 -5.21 9.61
N SER A 100 6.08 -4.28 8.72
CA SER A 100 6.70 -4.14 7.41
C SER A 100 8.18 -3.73 7.50
N ARG A 101 8.96 -4.07 6.46
CA ARG A 101 10.39 -3.68 6.41
C ARG A 101 10.55 -2.16 6.38
N THR A 102 9.67 -1.47 5.66
CA THR A 102 9.64 -0.01 5.53
C THR A 102 9.40 0.65 6.88
N TYR A 103 8.43 0.17 7.66
CA TYR A 103 8.18 0.62 9.03
C TYR A 103 9.44 0.50 9.90
N LYS A 104 10.10 -0.67 9.88
CA LYS A 104 11.32 -0.91 10.66
C LYS A 104 12.46 0.01 10.28
N SER A 105 12.64 0.27 8.98
CA SER A 105 13.70 1.15 8.47
C SER A 105 13.49 2.59 8.90
N ILE A 106 12.27 3.12 8.75
CA ILE A 106 11.99 4.53 9.03
C ILE A 106 12.00 4.79 10.54
N LYS A 107 11.42 3.90 11.35
CA LYS A 107 11.45 4.03 12.81
C LYS A 107 12.87 4.00 13.38
N LYS A 108 13.76 3.18 12.81
CA LYS A 108 15.18 3.17 13.18
C LYS A 108 15.83 4.53 12.93
N ASN A 109 15.55 5.13 11.77
CA ASN A 109 16.11 6.43 11.40
C ASN A 109 15.57 7.58 12.28
N GLN A 110 14.29 7.56 12.63
CA GLN A 110 13.68 8.56 13.52
C GLN A 110 14.24 8.47 14.95
N ASN A 111 14.45 7.26 15.48
CA ASN A 111 15.08 7.08 16.79
C ASN A 111 16.54 7.57 16.80
N GLN A 112 17.27 7.40 15.69
CA GLN A 112 18.63 7.90 15.55
C GLN A 112 18.67 9.44 15.50
N ALA A 113 17.79 10.07 14.71
CA ALA A 113 17.67 11.52 14.65
C ALA A 113 17.26 12.16 16.00
N SER A 114 16.48 11.43 16.80
CA SER A 114 16.08 11.87 18.15
C SER A 114 17.24 11.79 19.16
N LEU A 115 18.20 10.88 18.95
CA LEU A 115 19.42 10.76 19.76
C LEU A 115 20.50 11.77 19.37
N ASP A 116 20.52 12.18 18.11
CA ASP A 116 21.48 13.16 17.57
C ASP A 116 21.04 14.63 17.79
N SER A 117 19.87 14.85 18.42
CA SER A 117 19.39 16.18 18.80
C SER A 117 20.05 16.62 20.11
N PRO A 118 20.81 17.74 20.16
CA PRO A 118 21.45 18.19 21.38
C PRO A 118 20.40 18.54 22.45
N PRO A 119 20.68 18.31 23.75
CA PRO A 119 19.73 18.59 24.81
C PRO A 119 19.38 20.08 24.78
N GLN A 120 18.09 20.40 24.65
CA GLN A 120 17.62 21.76 24.84
C GLN A 120 17.92 22.16 26.28
N THR A 121 18.88 23.07 26.45
CA THR A 121 19.14 23.72 27.73
C THR A 121 17.92 24.55 28.10
N ALA A 122 17.19 24.10 29.12
CA ALA A 122 16.16 24.90 29.78
C ALA A 122 16.81 26.22 30.23
N SER A 123 16.25 27.35 29.78
CA SER A 123 16.54 28.70 30.28
C SER A 123 15.37 29.19 31.11
#